data_AF-A0A239NEV5-F1
#
_entry.id   AF-A0A239NEV5-F1
#
_cell.length_a   1.000
_cell.length_b   1.000
_cell.length_c   1.000
_cell.angle_alpha   90.00
_cell.angle_beta   90.00
_cell.angle_gamma   90.00
#
_symmetry.space_group_name_H-M   'P 1'
#
loop_
_entity.id
_entity.type
_entity.pdbx_description
1 polymer ?
#
loop_
_entity_poly.entity_id
_entity_poly.type
_entity_poly.pdbx_seq_one_letter_code
_entity_poly.pdbx_strand_id
1 'polypeptide(L)'
;MHTRNPSKARAAAHRAMALAALRSNSSLSVRLARYNHHRAIQRALEARPNACDWLENLEGDAWADACEEIAAALRARALEAQEVDHA
;
A
#
# COMPACT_ATOMS: atom_id res chain seq x y z
N MET A 1 -20.70 -11.48 4.39
CA MET A 1 -19.81 -11.08 3.27
C MET A 1 -18.65 -10.30 3.85
N HIS A 2 -17.43 -10.86 3.91
CA HIS A 2 -16.25 -10.12 4.41
C HIS A 2 -15.71 -9.26 3.27
N THR A 3 -15.63 -7.95 3.45
CA THR A 3 -15.02 -7.01 2.51
C THR A 3 -13.51 -7.27 2.48
N ARG A 4 -13.05 -8.06 1.51
CA ARG A 4 -11.62 -8.28 1.31
C ARG A 4 -10.98 -6.99 0.80
N ASN A 5 -9.87 -6.58 1.43
CA ASN A 5 -9.06 -5.45 0.96
C ASN A 5 -8.71 -5.67 -0.54
N PRO A 6 -9.14 -4.75 -1.43
CA PRO A 6 -8.98 -4.92 -2.87
C PRO A 6 -7.51 -4.93 -3.31
N SER A 7 -6.61 -4.32 -2.55
CA SER A 7 -5.16 -4.40 -2.82
C SER A 7 -4.64 -5.80 -2.54
N LYS A 8 -4.92 -6.35 -1.35
CA LYS A 8 -4.53 -7.72 -0.95
C LYS A 8 -5.09 -8.76 -1.92
N ALA A 9 -6.35 -8.61 -2.34
CA ALA A 9 -6.98 -9.51 -3.30
C ALA A 9 -6.28 -9.51 -4.68
N ARG A 10 -5.89 -8.33 -5.19
CA ARG A 10 -5.15 -8.22 -6.46
C ARG A 10 -3.75 -8.82 -6.36
N ALA A 11 -3.03 -8.59 -5.26
CA ALA A 11 -1.72 -9.20 -5.03
C ALA A 11 -1.82 -10.74 -5.03
N ALA A 12 -2.82 -11.30 -4.35
CA ALA A 12 -3.08 -12.73 -4.33
C ALA A 12 -3.41 -13.30 -5.72
N ALA A 13 -4.21 -12.58 -6.52
CA ALA A 13 -4.52 -12.97 -7.89
C ALA A 13 -3.25 -13.04 -8.76
N HIS A 14 -2.37 -12.04 -8.71
CA HIS A 14 -1.10 -12.08 -9.43
C HIS A 14 -0.17 -13.21 -8.96
N ARG A 15 -0.16 -13.54 -7.67
CA ARG A 15 0.58 -14.71 -7.15
C ARG A 15 0.05 -16.00 -7.78
N ALA A 16 -1.26 -16.18 -7.86
CA ALA A 16 -1.87 -17.35 -8.49
C ALA A 16 -1.54 -17.42 -9.99
N MET A 17 -1.63 -16.30 -10.71
CA MET A 17 -1.26 -16.23 -12.13
C MET A 17 0.23 -16.55 -12.37
N ALA A 18 1.12 -16.11 -11.48
CA ALA A 18 2.55 -16.43 -11.55
C ALA A 18 2.78 -17.95 -11.45
N LEU A 19 2.10 -18.62 -10.50
CA LEU A 19 2.20 -20.08 -10.35
C LEU A 19 1.57 -20.82 -11.55
N ALA A 20 0.46 -20.32 -12.08
CA ALA A 20 -0.15 -20.87 -13.30
C ALA A 20 0.80 -20.75 -14.52
N ALA A 21 1.53 -19.64 -14.64
CA ALA A 21 2.52 -19.46 -15.72
C ALA A 21 3.61 -20.55 -15.71
N LEU A 22 4.12 -20.92 -14.52
CA LEU A 22 5.10 -21.99 -14.37
C LEU A 22 4.56 -23.37 -14.79
N ARG A 23 3.25 -23.59 -14.62
CA ARG A 23 2.56 -24.84 -14.98
C ARG A 23 2.13 -24.90 -16.45
N SER A 24 2.25 -23.80 -17.19
CA SER A 24 1.86 -23.77 -18.61
C SER A 24 2.80 -24.60 -19.49
N ASN A 25 2.31 -25.06 -20.64
CA ASN A 25 3.05 -25.85 -21.62
C ASN A 25 3.86 -25.01 -22.62
N SER A 26 4.01 -23.71 -22.38
CA SER A 26 4.85 -22.82 -23.19
C SER A 26 6.34 -23.06 -22.93
N SER A 27 7.21 -22.52 -23.80
CA SER A 27 8.66 -22.64 -23.65
C SER A 27 9.14 -22.07 -22.30
N LEU A 28 10.26 -22.60 -21.80
CA LEU A 28 10.82 -22.19 -20.50
C LEU A 28 11.01 -20.68 -20.38
N SER A 29 11.54 -20.03 -21.43
CA SER A 29 11.73 -18.59 -21.48
C SER A 29 10.42 -17.82 -21.32
N VAL A 30 9.36 -18.26 -22.00
CA VAL A 30 8.02 -17.63 -21.92
C VAL A 30 7.41 -17.81 -20.53
N ARG A 31 7.52 -19.00 -19.93
CA ARG A 31 7.01 -19.24 -18.57
C ARG A 31 7.70 -18.35 -17.54
N LEU A 32 9.03 -18.25 -17.61
CA LEU A 32 9.83 -17.44 -16.69
C LEU A 32 9.52 -15.94 -16.86
N ALA A 33 9.39 -15.46 -18.09
CA ALA A 33 9.02 -14.08 -18.36
C ALA A 33 7.64 -13.72 -17.75
N ARG A 34 6.63 -14.58 -17.95
CA ARG A 34 5.28 -14.39 -17.38
C ARG A 34 5.27 -14.48 -15.85
N TYR A 35 6.00 -15.43 -15.28
CA TYR A 35 6.16 -15.56 -13.84
C TYR A 35 6.77 -14.27 -13.24
N ASN A 36 7.88 -13.80 -13.82
CA ASN A 36 8.56 -12.59 -13.36
C ASN A 36 7.67 -11.36 -13.48
N HIS A 37 6.94 -11.23 -14.59
CA HIS A 37 5.97 -10.14 -14.79
C HIS A 37 4.92 -10.10 -13.68
N HIS A 38 4.25 -11.23 -13.39
CA HIS A 38 3.25 -11.27 -12.33
C HIS A 38 3.84 -11.09 -10.92
N ARG A 39 5.05 -11.58 -10.66
CA ARG A 39 5.73 -11.36 -9.37
C ARG A 39 6.16 -9.91 -9.17
N ALA A 40 6.58 -9.22 -10.23
CA ALA A 40 6.88 -7.79 -10.15
C ALA A 40 5.63 -6.99 -9.75
N ILE A 41 4.48 -7.28 -10.38
CA ILE A 41 3.22 -6.61 -10.04
C ILE A 41 2.78 -6.97 -8.60
N GLN A 42 2.85 -8.24 -8.21
CA GLN A 42 2.49 -8.65 -6.85
C GLN A 42 3.34 -7.95 -5.79
N ARG A 43 4.67 -7.89 -5.97
CA ARG A 43 5.57 -7.15 -5.06
C ARG A 43 5.27 -5.66 -5.04
N ALA A 44 4.99 -5.06 -6.19
CA ALA A 44 4.62 -3.65 -6.27
C ALA A 44 3.30 -3.35 -5.55
N LEU A 45 2.33 -4.27 -5.59
CA LEU A 45 1.07 -4.12 -4.88
C LEU A 45 1.22 -4.29 -3.36
N GLU A 46 2.08 -5.22 -2.91
CA GLU A 46 2.37 -5.44 -1.49
C GLU A 46 3.22 -4.31 -0.89
N ALA A 47 4.13 -3.71 -1.67
CA ALA A 47 4.96 -2.59 -1.23
C ALA A 47 4.16 -1.28 -1.10
N ARG A 48 2.96 -1.20 -1.68
CA ARG A 48 2.14 0.02 -1.58
C ARG A 48 1.59 0.14 -0.16
N PRO A 49 1.79 1.28 0.52
CA PRO A 49 1.12 1.58 1.77
C PRO A 49 -0.38 1.43 1.57
N ASN A 50 -1.03 0.67 2.45
CA ASN A 50 -2.47 0.53 2.40
C ASN A 50 -3.05 0.95 3.75
N ALA A 51 -4.07 1.81 3.67
CA ALA A 51 -4.67 2.41 4.85
C ALA A 51 -5.26 1.36 5.79
N CYS A 52 -5.75 0.23 5.25
CA CYS A 52 -6.24 -0.88 6.07
C CYS A 52 -5.15 -1.52 6.92
N ASP A 53 -3.94 -1.77 6.40
CA ASP A 53 -2.82 -2.34 7.15
C ASP A 53 -2.31 -1.35 8.19
N TRP A 54 -2.28 -0.06 7.85
CA TRP A 54 -1.97 0.96 8.84
C TRP A 54 -3.01 0.92 9.97
N LEU A 55 -4.31 0.97 9.66
CA LEU A 55 -5.42 0.88 10.63
C LEU A 55 -5.42 -0.41 11.47
N GLU A 56 -5.14 -1.57 10.85
CA GLU A 56 -5.05 -2.87 11.54
C GLU A 56 -3.91 -2.91 12.56
N ASN A 57 -2.87 -2.08 12.39
CA ASN A 57 -1.71 -1.99 13.28
C ASN A 57 -1.79 -0.82 14.29
N LEU A 58 -2.88 -0.03 14.31
CA LEU A 58 -3.08 0.94 15.38
C LEU A 58 -3.54 0.21 16.65
N GLU A 59 -2.77 0.36 17.72
CA GLU A 59 -3.12 -0.11 19.06
C GLU A 59 -3.37 1.08 20.00
N GLY A 60 -4.35 0.93 20.91
CA GLY A 60 -4.64 1.93 21.95
C GLY A 60 -5.08 3.30 21.42
N ASP A 61 -4.67 4.36 22.11
CA ASP A 61 -5.01 5.76 21.78
C ASP A 61 -4.15 6.35 20.65
N ALA A 62 -3.35 5.53 19.95
CA ALA A 62 -2.44 5.97 18.88
C ALA A 62 -3.15 6.74 17.75
N TRP A 63 -4.45 6.50 17.54
CA TRP A 63 -5.25 7.26 16.60
C TRP A 63 -5.46 8.70 17.08
N ALA A 64 -5.78 8.88 18.36
CA ALA A 64 -5.98 10.19 18.96
C ALA A 64 -4.68 10.99 18.95
N ASP A 65 -3.57 10.36 19.34
CA ASP A 65 -2.23 10.99 19.31
C ASP A 65 -1.84 11.44 17.89
N ALA A 66 -2.05 10.59 16.88
CA ALA A 66 -1.77 10.93 15.49
C ALA A 66 -2.63 12.10 14.98
N CYS A 67 -3.90 12.17 15.40
CA CYS A 67 -4.78 13.30 15.09
C CYS A 67 -4.32 14.60 15.76
N GLU A 68 -3.88 14.54 17.02
CA GLU A 68 -3.36 15.70 17.74
C GLU A 68 -2.07 16.24 17.11
N GLU A 69 -1.15 15.36 16.71
CA GLU A 69 0.09 15.75 16.04
C GLU A 69 -0.16 16.42 14.69
N ILE A 70 -1.06 15.85 13.86
CA ILE A 70 -1.42 16.46 12.58
C ILE A 70 -2.05 17.84 12.80
N ALA A 71 -2.95 17.97 13.79
CA ALA A 71 -3.57 19.25 14.12
C ALA A 71 -2.54 20.28 14.60
N ALA A 72 -1.57 19.87 15.41
CA ALA A 72 -0.47 20.74 15.87
C ALA A 72 0.40 21.20 14.69
N ALA A 73 0.77 20.29 13.78
CA ALA A 73 1.56 20.61 12.59
C ALA A 73 0.84 21.61 11.66
N LEU A 74 -0.47 21.46 11.49
CA LEU A 74 -1.28 22.40 10.69
C LEU A 74 -1.36 23.78 11.34
N ARG A 75 -1.50 23.85 12.68
CA ARG A 75 -1.49 25.12 13.42
C ARG A 75 -0.13 25.82 13.30
N ALA A 76 0.97 25.09 13.44
CA ALA A 76 2.33 25.63 13.29
C ALA A 76 2.52 26.26 11.89
N ARG A 77 2.10 25.56 10.83
CA ARG A 77 2.16 26.10 9.46
C ARG A 77 1.29 27.33 9.24
N ALA A 78 0.14 27.42 9.93
CA ALA A 78 -0.72 28.59 9.85
C ALA A 78 -0.07 29.82 10.51
N LEU A 79 0.67 29.62 11.61
CA LEU A 79 1.43 30.67 12.28
C LEU A 79 2.60 31.15 11.41
N GLU A 80 3.37 30.23 10.83
CA GLU A 80 4.46 30.56 9.89
C GLU A 80 3.95 31.36 8.68
N ALA A 81 2.80 30.97 8.11
CA ALA A 81 2.18 31.70 7.00
C ALA A 81 1.73 33.11 7.40
N GLN A 82 1.31 33.31 8.65
CA GLN A 82 0.88 34.60 9.18
C GLN A 82 2.08 35.51 9.50
N GLU A 83 3.20 34.95 9.99
CA GLU A 83 4.43 35.72 10.24
C GLU A 83 5.04 36.28 8.94
N VAL A 84 4.91 35.57 7.82
CA VAL A 84 5.40 36.02 6.51
C VAL A 84 4.54 37.15 5.90
N ASP A 85 3.25 37.22 6.23
CA ASP A 85 2.34 38.29 5.75
C ASP A 85 2.45 39.59 6.57
N HIS A 86 3.07 39.53 7.75
CA HIS A 86 3.24 40.67 8.66
C HIS A 86 4.68 41.22 8.70
N ALA A 87 5.58 40.72 7.84
CA ALA A 87 6.98 41.16 7.70
C ALA A 87 7.21 41.92 6.38
#